data_AF-B7FJV0-F1
#
_entry.id   AF-B7FJV0-F1
#
_cell.length_a   1.000
_cell.length_b   1.000
_cell.length_c   1.000
_cell.angle_alpha   90.00
_cell.angle_beta   90.00
_cell.angle_gamma   90.00
#
_symmetry.space_group_name_H-M   'P 1'
#
loop_
_entity.id
_entity.type
_entity.pdbx_description
1 polymer ?
#
loop_
_entity_poly.entity_id
_entity_poly.type
_entity_poly.pdbx_seq_one_letter_code
_entity_poly.pdbx_strand_id
1 'polypeptide(L)'
;MELRAKMQEAKKRNQIEMANEKKRMEAPTESRGVSRQKWLDDRKKKIGKLLDANGLDMTKAYMLDTQEAAEEKYKKWEKDPAPFGWDVFNQRTLYNAYKKRTKNIEVDVEEYNRMKEADPEFYRDASSLQYGKAPKTSEDKIDRMVQELKDRDEKRRAFSRRRTFREEKDVDSINDRNEHFNKKIERAFGKYPLEIKNNLERGTALPD
;
A
#
# COMPACT_ATOMS: atom_id res chain seq x y z
N MET A 1 -65.58 14.45 8.61
CA MET A 1 -64.18 14.72 8.14
C MET A 1 -63.13 13.85 8.83
N GLU A 2 -63.36 13.44 10.09
CA GLU A 2 -62.43 12.62 10.89
C GLU A 2 -62.06 11.25 10.28
N LEU A 3 -63.05 10.56 9.67
CA LEU A 3 -62.83 9.23 9.09
C LEU A 3 -61.85 9.23 7.90
N ARG A 4 -61.88 10.30 7.09
CA ARG A 4 -60.96 10.47 5.96
C ARG A 4 -59.55 10.78 6.43
N ALA A 5 -59.40 11.57 7.49
CA ALA A 5 -58.10 11.84 8.11
C ALA A 5 -57.50 10.57 8.72
N LYS A 6 -58.29 9.79 9.47
CA LYS A 6 -57.86 8.49 10.01
C LYS A 6 -57.49 7.49 8.91
N MET A 7 -58.19 7.48 7.78
CA MET A 7 -57.82 6.66 6.61
C MET A 7 -56.51 7.10 5.96
N GLN A 8 -56.26 8.41 5.82
CA GLN A 8 -55.01 8.93 5.27
C GLN A 8 -53.83 8.64 6.20
N GLU A 9 -54.04 8.74 7.51
CA GLU A 9 -53.04 8.40 8.51
C GLU A 9 -52.73 6.89 8.50
N ALA A 10 -53.75 6.03 8.41
CA ALA A 10 -53.57 4.59 8.27
C ALA A 10 -52.81 4.22 6.99
N LYS A 11 -53.11 4.88 5.86
CA LYS A 11 -52.36 4.69 4.60
C LYS A 11 -50.90 5.10 4.74
N LYS A 12 -50.61 6.24 5.37
CA LYS A 12 -49.23 6.68 5.62
C LYS A 12 -48.49 5.73 6.55
N ARG A 13 -49.13 5.28 7.64
CA ARG A 13 -48.54 4.30 8.57
C ARG A 13 -48.25 2.97 7.87
N ASN A 14 -49.17 2.45 7.08
CA ASN A 14 -48.96 1.22 6.29
C ASN A 14 -47.84 1.40 5.26
N GLN A 15 -47.74 2.56 4.62
CA GLN A 15 -46.68 2.83 3.65
C GLN A 15 -45.29 2.92 4.33
N ILE A 16 -45.22 3.50 5.52
CA ILE A 16 -44.01 3.55 6.34
C ILE A 16 -43.63 2.15 6.83
N GLU A 17 -44.59 1.35 7.30
CA GLU A 17 -44.35 -0.03 7.72
C GLU A 17 -43.89 -0.91 6.55
N MET A 18 -44.52 -0.84 5.37
CA MET A 18 -44.04 -1.55 4.19
C MET A 18 -42.61 -1.15 3.80
N ALA A 19 -42.26 0.14 3.92
CA ALA A 19 -40.90 0.61 3.64
C ALA A 19 -39.90 0.11 4.68
N ASN A 20 -40.28 0.03 5.95
CA ASN A 20 -39.45 -0.50 7.03
C ASN A 20 -39.30 -2.03 6.96
N GLU A 21 -40.36 -2.74 6.59
CA GLU A 21 -40.36 -4.18 6.34
C GLU A 21 -39.46 -4.51 5.14
N LYS A 22 -39.56 -3.73 4.05
CA LYS A 22 -38.67 -3.83 2.90
C LYS A 22 -37.21 -3.58 3.29
N LYS A 23 -36.92 -2.60 4.15
CA LYS A 23 -35.57 -2.33 4.69
C LYS A 23 -35.06 -3.40 5.66
N ARG A 24 -35.94 -4.16 6.31
CA ARG A 24 -35.59 -5.33 7.13
C ARG A 24 -35.31 -6.57 6.29
N MET A 25 -36.07 -6.74 5.20
CA MET A 25 -35.95 -7.86 4.26
C MET A 25 -34.79 -7.69 3.28
N GLU A 26 -34.49 -6.45 2.87
CA GLU A 26 -33.21 -6.13 2.24
C GLU A 26 -32.12 -6.29 3.31
N ALA A 27 -31.25 -7.28 3.13
CA ALA A 27 -30.07 -7.41 3.98
C ALA A 27 -29.36 -6.05 4.06
N PRO A 28 -28.83 -5.62 5.22
CA PRO A 28 -27.95 -4.47 5.26
C PRO A 28 -26.92 -4.69 4.17
N THR A 29 -26.86 -3.79 3.19
CA THR A 29 -25.79 -3.87 2.20
C THR A 29 -24.53 -3.81 3.02
N GLU A 30 -23.82 -4.94 3.12
CA GLU A 30 -22.54 -5.00 3.78
C GLU A 30 -21.69 -3.96 3.09
N SER A 31 -21.57 -2.81 3.73
CA SER A 31 -20.67 -1.75 3.36
C SER A 31 -19.29 -2.34 3.65
N ARG A 32 -18.79 -3.14 2.72
CA ARG A 32 -17.37 -3.50 2.59
C ARG A 32 -16.58 -2.20 2.47
N GLY A 33 -16.30 -1.61 3.62
CA GLY A 33 -15.85 -0.23 3.74
C GLY A 33 -16.86 0.76 3.17
N VAL A 34 -16.83 2.00 3.66
CA VAL A 34 -17.40 3.10 2.89
C VAL A 34 -16.71 3.07 1.53
N SER A 35 -17.47 2.78 0.45
CA SER A 35 -16.96 2.83 -0.92
C SER A 35 -16.13 4.11 -1.05
N ARG A 36 -14.89 4.01 -1.53
CA ARG A 36 -13.99 5.16 -1.70
C ARG A 36 -14.73 6.36 -2.34
N GLN A 37 -15.69 6.06 -3.23
CA GLN A 37 -16.60 7.03 -3.82
C GLN A 37 -17.44 7.80 -2.79
N LYS A 38 -18.15 7.09 -1.89
CA LYS A 38 -18.99 7.71 -0.85
C LYS A 38 -18.16 8.54 0.14
N TRP A 39 -16.95 8.09 0.48
CA TRP A 39 -16.02 8.88 1.30
C TRP A 39 -15.57 10.16 0.59
N LEU A 40 -15.26 10.08 -0.71
CA LEU A 40 -14.91 11.24 -1.53
C LEU A 40 -16.08 12.21 -1.66
N ASP A 41 -17.30 11.71 -1.84
CA ASP A 41 -18.50 12.54 -2.00
C ASP A 41 -18.88 13.25 -0.68
N ASP A 42 -18.80 12.54 0.46
CA ASP A 42 -19.03 13.16 1.77
C ASP A 42 -17.94 14.18 2.10
N ARG A 43 -16.68 13.91 1.72
CA ARG A 43 -15.58 14.87 1.86
C ARG A 43 -15.79 16.10 0.99
N LYS A 44 -16.21 15.93 -0.27
CA LYS A 44 -16.56 17.04 -1.18
C LYS A 44 -17.70 17.88 -0.63
N LYS A 45 -18.75 17.26 -0.09
CA LYS A 45 -19.88 17.98 0.54
C LYS A 45 -19.45 18.79 1.76
N LYS A 46 -18.57 18.25 2.61
CA LYS A 46 -18.03 19.00 3.76
C LYS A 46 -17.16 20.18 3.33
N ILE A 47 -16.29 19.98 2.35
CA ILE A 47 -15.43 21.03 1.80
C ILE A 47 -16.27 22.10 1.10
N GLY A 48 -17.27 21.71 0.30
CA GLY A 48 -18.21 22.63 -0.35
C GLY A 48 -18.97 23.50 0.65
N LYS A 49 -19.53 22.91 1.71
CA LYS A 49 -20.22 23.68 2.77
C LYS A 49 -19.30 24.69 3.47
N LEU A 50 -18.04 24.34 3.70
CA LEU A 50 -17.06 25.24 4.31
C LEU A 50 -16.66 26.38 3.36
N LEU A 51 -16.58 26.10 2.05
CA LEU A 51 -16.28 27.10 1.05
C LEU A 51 -17.45 28.04 0.79
N ASP A 52 -18.68 27.50 0.70
CA ASP A 52 -19.91 28.28 0.60
C ASP A 52 -20.08 29.22 1.80
N ALA A 53 -19.78 28.73 3.02
CA ALA A 53 -19.82 29.55 4.23
C ALA A 53 -18.78 30.69 4.26
N ASN A 54 -17.66 30.53 3.54
CA ASN A 54 -16.63 31.55 3.38
C ASN A 54 -16.77 32.35 2.07
N GLY A 55 -17.81 32.12 1.27
CA GLY A 55 -18.01 32.77 -0.03
C GLY A 55 -16.94 32.43 -1.08
N LEU A 56 -16.26 31.29 -0.92
CA LEU A 56 -15.18 30.83 -1.79
C LEU A 56 -15.69 29.77 -2.76
N ASP A 57 -15.18 29.78 -3.99
CA ASP A 57 -15.45 28.76 -4.99
C ASP A 57 -14.58 27.50 -4.77
N MET A 58 -15.01 26.34 -5.26
CA MET A 58 -14.28 25.07 -5.20
C MET A 58 -12.87 25.16 -5.80
N THR A 59 -12.64 26.04 -6.78
CA THR A 59 -11.31 26.30 -7.35
C THR A 59 -10.34 26.91 -6.32
N LYS A 60 -10.85 27.63 -5.31
CA LYS A 60 -10.08 28.29 -4.24
C LYS A 60 -10.02 27.48 -2.94
N ALA A 61 -10.38 26.20 -2.99
CA ALA A 61 -10.36 25.30 -1.83
C ALA A 61 -9.02 25.27 -1.07
N TYR A 62 -7.91 25.49 -1.77
CA TYR A 62 -6.56 25.54 -1.20
C TYR A 62 -6.35 26.70 -0.21
N MET A 63 -7.19 27.76 -0.24
CA MET A 63 -7.11 28.88 0.71
C MET A 63 -7.56 28.52 2.13
N LEU A 64 -8.28 27.40 2.28
CA LEU A 64 -8.72 26.88 3.59
C LEU A 64 -7.79 25.80 4.15
N ASP A 65 -6.71 25.44 3.45
CA ASP A 65 -5.72 24.51 3.98
C ASP A 65 -4.87 25.21 5.06
N THR A 66 -4.81 24.59 6.23
CA THR A 66 -3.85 25.01 7.27
C THR A 66 -2.43 24.69 6.82
N GLN A 67 -1.46 25.46 7.32
CA GLN A 67 -0.04 25.22 7.04
C GLN A 67 0.36 23.77 7.36
N GLU A 68 -0.08 23.24 8.49
CA GLU A 68 0.16 21.85 8.91
C GLU A 68 -0.43 20.83 7.91
N ALA A 69 -1.66 21.06 7.44
CA ALA A 69 -2.29 20.18 6.45
C ALA A 69 -1.60 20.25 5.08
N ALA A 70 -1.06 21.41 4.70
CA ALA A 70 -0.27 21.58 3.50
C ALA A 70 1.08 20.84 3.61
N GLU A 71 1.79 21.00 4.72
CA GLU A 71 3.06 20.30 4.98
C GLU A 71 2.91 18.78 4.95
N GLU A 72 1.85 18.24 5.57
CA GLU A 72 1.55 16.81 5.50
C GLU A 72 1.26 16.33 4.06
N LYS A 73 0.58 17.15 3.25
CA LYS A 73 0.30 16.82 1.85
C LYS A 73 1.60 16.80 1.05
N TYR A 74 2.45 17.83 1.18
CA TYR A 74 3.72 17.90 0.46
C TYR A 74 4.68 16.78 0.87
N LYS A 75 4.74 16.45 2.16
CA LYS A 75 5.54 15.32 2.65
C LYS A 75 5.07 13.96 2.12
N LYS A 76 3.76 13.79 1.86
CA LYS A 76 3.22 12.60 1.16
C LYS A 76 3.56 12.58 -0.33
N TRP A 77 3.82 13.76 -0.91
CA TRP A 77 4.13 13.92 -2.33
C TRP A 77 5.62 13.84 -2.62
N GLU A 78 6.47 14.08 -1.63
CA GLU A 78 7.87 13.69 -1.66
C GLU A 78 7.97 12.17 -1.83
N LYS A 79 8.30 11.77 -3.05
CA LYS A 79 8.54 10.36 -3.38
C LYS A 79 9.96 10.02 -2.97
N ASP A 80 10.11 8.90 -2.27
CA ASP A 80 11.41 8.29 -2.11
C ASP A 80 12.03 8.08 -3.50
N PRO A 81 13.29 8.50 -3.72
CA PRO A 81 13.94 8.32 -5.01
C PRO A 81 13.95 6.83 -5.36
N ALA A 82 13.73 6.53 -6.65
CA ALA A 82 13.77 5.16 -7.14
C ALA A 82 15.09 4.47 -6.73
N PRO A 83 15.06 3.14 -6.49
CA PRO A 83 16.27 2.40 -6.19
C PRO A 83 17.35 2.71 -7.24
N PHE A 84 18.47 3.23 -6.78
CA PHE A 84 19.57 3.66 -7.64
C PHE A 84 20.51 2.48 -7.89
N GLY A 85 20.89 2.28 -9.15
CA GLY A 85 21.89 1.30 -9.57
C GLY A 85 21.31 0.05 -10.23
N TRP A 86 22.11 -0.54 -11.12
CA TRP A 86 21.86 -1.84 -11.76
C TRP A 86 21.98 -3.01 -10.77
N ASP A 87 22.70 -2.79 -9.66
CA ASP A 87 22.98 -3.81 -8.65
C ASP A 87 21.94 -3.78 -7.52
N VAL A 88 21.16 -4.86 -7.41
CA VAL A 88 20.18 -5.09 -6.35
C VAL A 88 20.86 -5.20 -4.97
N PHE A 89 22.13 -5.59 -4.93
CA PHE A 89 22.92 -5.81 -3.71
C PHE A 89 23.92 -4.69 -3.41
N ASN A 90 23.66 -3.47 -3.88
CA ASN A 90 24.52 -2.35 -3.54
C ASN A 90 24.51 -2.01 -2.03
N GLN A 91 25.57 -1.36 -1.56
CA GLN A 91 25.71 -1.01 -0.14
C GLN A 91 24.53 -0.17 0.38
N ARG A 92 23.97 0.71 -0.46
CA ARG A 92 22.85 1.57 -0.09
C ARG A 92 21.54 0.78 0.09
N THR A 93 21.25 -0.21 -0.75
CA THR A 93 20.07 -1.06 -0.62
C THR A 93 20.18 -1.96 0.59
N LEU A 94 21.36 -2.53 0.85
CA LEU A 94 21.64 -3.31 2.07
C LEU A 94 21.47 -2.47 3.33
N TYR A 95 22.04 -1.26 3.36
CA TYR A 95 21.88 -0.31 4.46
C TYR A 95 20.43 0.08 4.69
N ASN A 96 19.69 0.42 3.62
CA ASN A 96 18.29 0.79 3.72
C ASN A 96 17.42 -0.38 4.21
N ALA A 97 17.71 -1.60 3.78
CA ALA A 97 17.03 -2.80 4.26
C ALA A 97 17.29 -3.02 5.75
N TYR A 98 18.54 -2.84 6.20
CA TYR A 98 18.90 -2.91 7.62
C TYR A 98 18.17 -1.82 8.43
N LYS A 99 18.20 -0.56 7.98
CA LYS A 99 17.51 0.57 8.64
C LYS A 99 16.00 0.34 8.77
N LYS A 100 15.37 -0.27 7.76
CA LYS A 100 13.95 -0.66 7.83
C LYS A 100 13.71 -1.77 8.84
N ARG A 101 14.62 -2.74 8.95
CA ARG A 101 14.53 -3.80 9.96
C ARG A 101 14.65 -3.23 11.36
N THR A 102 15.68 -2.42 11.63
CA THR A 102 15.91 -1.86 12.97
C THR A 102 14.77 -0.98 13.45
N LYS A 103 14.07 -0.29 12.54
CA LYS A 103 12.88 0.50 12.88
C LYS A 103 11.72 -0.35 13.42
N ASN A 104 11.61 -1.61 13.01
CA ASN A 104 10.55 -2.52 13.44
C ASN A 104 10.91 -3.32 14.69
N ILE A 105 12.12 -3.17 15.24
CA ILE A 105 12.53 -3.87 16.44
C ILE A 105 12.02 -3.10 17.65
N GLU A 106 11.17 -3.73 18.44
CA GLU A 106 10.73 -3.21 19.73
C GLU A 106 11.76 -3.56 20.80
N VAL A 107 12.24 -2.55 21.51
CA VAL A 107 13.24 -2.70 22.58
C VAL A 107 12.56 -2.46 23.92
N ASP A 108 12.58 -3.48 24.79
CA ASP A 108 12.12 -3.36 26.17
C ASP A 108 13.21 -2.73 27.03
N VAL A 109 12.99 -1.48 27.41
CA VAL A 109 13.95 -0.68 28.19
C VAL A 109 14.03 -1.15 29.65
N GLU A 110 12.94 -1.66 30.22
CA GLU A 110 12.93 -2.14 31.60
C GLU A 110 13.75 -3.41 31.74
N GLU A 111 13.56 -4.36 30.83
CA GLU A 111 14.34 -5.58 30.81
C GLU A 111 15.83 -5.29 30.56
N TYR A 112 16.12 -4.36 29.64
CA TYR A 112 17.49 -3.89 29.40
C TYR A 112 18.14 -3.35 30.68
N ASN A 113 17.45 -2.51 31.46
CA ASN A 113 17.98 -1.97 32.70
C ASN A 113 18.21 -3.06 33.76
N ARG A 114 17.28 -4.03 33.89
CA ARG A 114 17.48 -5.19 34.80
C ARG A 114 18.71 -6.01 34.42
N MET A 115 18.92 -6.28 33.13
CA MET A 115 20.11 -7.02 32.68
C MET A 115 21.40 -6.22 32.90
N LYS A 116 21.34 -4.90 32.76
CA LYS A 116 22.47 -4.00 33.02
C LYS A 116 22.87 -3.98 34.50
N GLU A 117 21.91 -4.00 35.41
CA GLU A 117 22.19 -4.05 36.86
C GLU A 117 22.68 -5.44 37.31
N ALA A 118 22.21 -6.50 36.65
CA ALA A 118 22.57 -7.87 36.98
C ALA A 118 23.99 -8.28 36.55
N ASP A 119 24.52 -7.69 35.46
CA ASP A 119 25.87 -7.99 34.95
C ASP A 119 26.83 -6.81 35.19
N PRO A 120 27.79 -6.93 36.14
CA PRO A 120 28.84 -5.92 36.32
C PRO A 120 29.72 -5.70 35.07
N GLU A 121 29.80 -6.68 34.18
CA GLU A 121 30.54 -6.63 32.91
C GLU A 121 29.59 -6.48 31.71
N PHE A 122 28.48 -5.74 31.88
CA PHE A 122 27.48 -5.53 30.84
C PHE A 122 28.06 -4.86 29.58
N TYR A 123 28.94 -3.87 29.76
CA TYR A 123 29.67 -3.23 28.66
C TYR A 123 30.99 -3.95 28.43
N ARG A 124 30.97 -4.93 27.53
CA ARG A 124 32.12 -5.77 27.23
C ARG A 124 33.07 -5.11 26.23
N ASP A 125 34.35 -5.14 26.54
CA ASP A 125 35.42 -4.77 25.62
C ASP A 125 35.75 -5.93 24.66
N ALA A 126 36.40 -5.64 23.53
CA ALA A 126 36.81 -6.62 22.53
C ALA A 126 37.70 -7.74 23.09
N SER A 127 38.36 -7.49 24.22
CA SER A 127 39.23 -8.42 24.95
C SER A 127 38.48 -9.31 25.97
N SER A 128 37.18 -9.11 26.19
CA SER A 128 36.39 -9.88 27.16
C SER A 128 36.27 -11.35 26.77
N LEU A 129 36.63 -12.24 27.71
CA LEU A 129 36.60 -13.70 27.51
C LEU A 129 35.20 -14.31 27.75
N GLN A 130 34.18 -13.46 27.94
CA GLN A 130 32.83 -13.87 28.32
C GLN A 130 31.92 -14.20 27.12
N TYR A 131 32.51 -14.29 25.92
CA TYR A 131 31.83 -14.73 24.71
C TYR A 131 31.26 -16.15 24.87
N GLY A 132 30.00 -16.35 24.45
CA GLY A 132 29.32 -17.65 24.55
C GLY A 132 28.70 -17.98 25.92
N LYS A 133 28.91 -17.16 26.96
CA LYS A 133 28.27 -17.34 28.29
C LYS A 133 26.98 -16.52 28.46
N ALA A 134 26.32 -16.17 27.35
CA ALA A 134 25.10 -15.36 27.41
C ALA A 134 23.98 -16.10 28.16
N PRO A 135 23.14 -15.39 28.94
CA PRO A 135 21.98 -16.01 29.57
C PRO A 135 21.05 -16.58 28.50
N LYS A 136 20.37 -17.69 28.83
CA LYS A 136 19.37 -18.28 27.94
C LYS A 136 18.29 -17.24 27.63
N THR A 137 18.06 -17.01 26.34
CA THR A 137 17.01 -16.11 25.88
C THR A 137 15.65 -16.74 26.13
N SER A 138 14.64 -15.94 26.49
CA SER A 138 13.26 -16.44 26.65
C SER A 138 12.68 -16.95 25.33
N GLU A 139 11.77 -17.92 25.42
CA GLU A 139 11.10 -18.52 24.26
C GLU A 139 10.34 -17.46 23.44
N ASP A 140 9.65 -16.51 24.10
CA ASP A 140 8.94 -15.41 23.44
C ASP A 140 9.84 -14.55 22.52
N LYS A 141 11.10 -14.36 22.88
CA LYS A 141 12.07 -13.61 22.07
C LYS A 141 12.52 -14.42 20.86
N ILE A 142 12.68 -15.73 21.03
CA ILE A 142 13.00 -16.65 19.95
C ILE A 142 11.84 -16.69 18.95
N ASP A 143 10.60 -16.76 19.43
CA ASP A 143 9.41 -16.75 18.59
C ASP A 143 9.27 -15.44 17.80
N ARG A 144 9.54 -14.28 18.42
CA ARG A 144 9.60 -12.99 17.72
C ARG A 144 10.64 -12.98 16.59
N MET A 145 11.83 -13.53 16.83
CA MET A 145 12.86 -13.66 15.80
C MET A 145 12.40 -14.59 14.67
N VAL A 146 11.80 -15.74 15.00
CA VAL A 146 11.29 -16.69 14.01
C VAL A 146 10.19 -16.04 13.15
N GLN A 147 9.33 -15.23 13.75
CA GLN A 147 8.30 -14.49 13.02
C GLN A 147 8.92 -13.46 12.04
N GLU A 148 9.94 -12.71 12.46
CA GLU A 148 10.67 -11.80 11.54
C GLU A 148 11.26 -12.53 10.34
N LEU A 149 11.82 -13.73 10.56
CA LEU A 149 12.38 -14.56 9.50
C LEU A 149 11.30 -15.04 8.51
N LYS A 150 10.13 -15.45 9.01
CA LYS A 150 8.98 -15.84 8.17
C LYS A 150 8.49 -14.67 7.31
N ASP A 151 8.30 -13.50 7.93
CA ASP A 151 7.88 -12.29 7.23
C ASP A 151 8.90 -11.89 6.14
N ARG A 152 10.19 -12.09 6.41
CA ARG A 152 11.26 -11.84 5.45
C ARG A 152 11.20 -12.80 4.26
N ASP A 153 10.92 -14.06 4.49
CA ASP A 153 10.77 -15.07 3.43
C ASP A 153 9.52 -14.82 2.59
N GLU A 154 8.42 -14.35 3.18
CA GLU A 154 7.24 -13.89 2.45
C GLU A 154 7.54 -12.67 1.58
N LYS A 155 8.22 -11.64 2.12
CA LYS A 155 8.65 -10.47 1.34
C LYS A 155 9.60 -10.84 0.21
N ARG A 156 10.51 -11.80 0.43
CA ARG A 156 11.41 -12.31 -0.62
C ARG A 156 10.62 -13.00 -1.73
N ARG A 157 9.61 -13.82 -1.40
CA ARG A 157 8.72 -14.47 -2.38
C ARG A 157 7.93 -13.44 -3.19
N ALA A 158 7.46 -12.37 -2.55
CA ALA A 158 6.72 -11.28 -3.19
C ALA A 158 7.59 -10.29 -3.98
N PHE A 159 8.91 -10.35 -3.86
CA PHE A 159 9.85 -9.40 -4.49
C PHE A 159 9.76 -9.45 -6.03
N SER A 160 9.64 -10.64 -6.60
CA SER A 160 9.38 -10.81 -8.03
C SER A 160 7.88 -10.87 -8.28
N ARG A 161 7.29 -9.71 -8.63
CA ARG A 161 5.87 -9.64 -8.98
C ARG A 161 5.69 -10.14 -10.42
N ARG A 162 4.89 -11.20 -10.60
CA ARG A 162 4.45 -11.62 -11.94
C ARG A 162 3.67 -10.47 -12.58
N ARG A 163 4.10 -10.04 -13.77
CA ARG A 163 3.33 -9.07 -14.56
C ARG A 163 2.10 -9.80 -15.11
N THR A 164 0.93 -9.19 -15.01
CA THR A 164 -0.30 -9.75 -15.55
C THR A 164 -0.20 -9.91 -17.06
N PHE A 165 -0.65 -11.06 -17.57
CA PHE A 165 -0.86 -11.25 -19.00
C PHE A 165 -1.95 -10.28 -19.47
N ARG A 166 -1.76 -9.67 -20.63
CA ARG A 166 -2.77 -8.80 -21.27
C ARG A 166 -3.22 -9.51 -22.53
N GLU A 167 -4.49 -9.90 -22.60
CA GLU A 167 -5.05 -10.65 -23.72
C GLU A 167 -5.03 -9.87 -25.04
N GLU A 168 -5.03 -8.54 -24.96
CA GLU A 168 -4.93 -7.63 -26.12
C GLU A 168 -3.53 -7.62 -26.76
N LYS A 169 -2.51 -8.15 -26.08
CA LYS A 169 -1.15 -8.13 -26.61
C LYS A 169 -0.95 -9.27 -27.62
N ASP A 170 -0.45 -8.94 -28.80
CA ASP A 170 -0.02 -9.92 -29.78
C ASP A 170 0.96 -10.93 -29.18
N VAL A 171 0.65 -12.21 -29.40
CA VAL A 171 1.40 -13.34 -28.87
C VAL A 171 2.49 -13.72 -29.87
N ASP A 172 3.74 -13.41 -29.51
CA ASP A 172 4.95 -13.70 -30.30
C ASP A 172 5.61 -15.04 -29.93
N SER A 173 4.96 -15.87 -29.11
CA SER A 173 5.56 -17.05 -28.48
C SER A 173 4.61 -18.25 -28.45
N ILE A 174 5.20 -19.44 -28.57
CA ILE A 174 4.47 -20.72 -28.58
C ILE A 174 4.39 -21.34 -27.18
N ASN A 175 5.37 -21.06 -26.31
CA ASN A 175 5.42 -21.58 -24.94
C ASN A 175 6.00 -20.55 -23.96
N ASP A 176 5.82 -20.74 -22.65
CA ASP A 176 6.28 -19.82 -21.60
C ASP A 176 7.80 -19.58 -21.63
N ARG A 177 8.58 -20.61 -21.96
CA ARG A 177 10.04 -20.48 -22.04
C ARG A 177 10.45 -19.59 -23.20
N ASN A 178 9.76 -19.70 -24.33
CA ASN A 178 9.94 -18.86 -25.51
C ASN A 178 9.49 -17.42 -25.21
N GLU A 179 8.36 -17.23 -24.53
CA GLU A 179 7.90 -15.90 -24.11
C GLU A 179 8.94 -15.21 -23.22
N HIS A 180 9.52 -15.95 -22.25
CA HIS A 180 10.59 -15.43 -21.41
C HIS A 180 11.87 -15.10 -22.18
N PHE A 181 12.22 -15.89 -23.20
CA PHE A 181 13.35 -15.65 -24.08
C PHE A 181 13.13 -14.40 -24.95
N ASN A 182 11.99 -14.29 -25.62
CA ASN A 182 11.60 -13.12 -26.40
C ASN A 182 11.62 -11.85 -25.52
N LYS A 183 11.05 -11.90 -24.31
CA LYS A 183 11.12 -10.80 -23.34
C LYS A 183 12.55 -10.43 -22.92
N LYS A 184 13.50 -11.37 -22.97
CA LYS A 184 14.92 -11.13 -22.64
C LYS A 184 15.63 -10.43 -23.80
N ILE A 185 15.40 -10.91 -25.02
CA ILE A 185 15.90 -10.29 -26.25
C ILE A 185 15.34 -8.88 -26.40
N GLU A 186 14.05 -8.68 -26.13
CA GLU A 186 13.43 -7.36 -26.20
C GLU A 186 14.06 -6.36 -25.24
N ARG A 187 14.38 -6.80 -24.02
CA ARG A 187 15.05 -5.93 -23.03
C ARG A 187 16.49 -5.58 -23.41
N ALA A 188 17.22 -6.51 -24.00
CA ALA A 188 18.62 -6.30 -24.35
C ALA A 188 18.78 -5.54 -25.68
N PHE A 189 17.97 -5.91 -26.68
CA PHE A 189 18.15 -5.48 -28.06
C PHE A 189 17.00 -4.64 -28.60
N GLY A 190 15.81 -4.62 -27.99
CA GLY A 190 14.61 -3.96 -28.56
C GLY A 190 14.78 -2.47 -28.90
N LYS A 191 15.78 -1.80 -28.33
CA LYS A 191 16.14 -0.41 -28.69
C LYS A 191 16.71 -0.28 -30.11
N TYR A 192 17.43 -1.30 -30.61
CA TYR A 192 18.17 -1.23 -31.87
C TYR A 192 17.33 -1.56 -33.12
N PRO A 193 16.47 -2.60 -33.16
CA PRO A 193 15.66 -2.96 -34.32
C PRO A 193 14.31 -2.24 -34.36
N LEU A 194 14.16 -1.10 -33.67
CA LEU A 194 12.89 -0.37 -33.59
C LEU A 194 12.36 0.01 -34.98
N GLU A 195 13.27 0.43 -35.87
CA GLU A 195 12.93 0.76 -37.25
C GLU A 195 12.45 -0.47 -38.03
N ILE A 196 13.14 -1.61 -37.88
CA ILE A 196 12.75 -2.88 -38.51
C ILE A 196 11.36 -3.33 -38.05
N LYS A 197 11.06 -3.17 -36.75
CA LYS A 197 9.73 -3.48 -36.20
C LYS A 197 8.66 -2.56 -36.75
N ASN A 198 8.91 -1.26 -36.77
CA ASN A 198 7.97 -0.29 -37.32
C ASN A 198 7.71 -0.54 -38.81
N ASN A 199 8.75 -0.92 -39.57
CA ASN A 199 8.59 -1.27 -40.98
C ASN A 199 7.77 -2.56 -41.15
N LEU A 200 7.94 -3.55 -40.28
CA LEU A 200 7.12 -4.76 -40.28
C LEU A 200 5.64 -4.45 -39.98
N GLU A 201 5.36 -3.60 -38.99
CA GLU A 201 4.01 -3.14 -38.65
C GLU A 201 3.37 -2.30 -39.77
N ARG A 202 4.19 -1.62 -40.59
CA ARG A 202 3.76 -0.86 -41.77
C ARG A 202 3.69 -1.69 -43.06
N GLY A 203 3.86 -3.01 -42.99
CA GLY A 203 3.77 -3.88 -44.16
C GLY A 203 5.00 -3.83 -45.07
N THR A 204 6.20 -3.66 -44.48
CA THR A 204 7.52 -3.69 -45.13
C THR A 204 7.83 -2.54 -46.10
N ALA A 205 7.01 -1.48 -46.10
CA ALA A 205 7.33 -0.26 -46.83
C ALA A 205 8.52 0.48 -46.16
N LEU A 206 9.52 0.85 -46.95
CA LEU A 206 10.61 1.72 -46.49
C LEU A 206 10.08 3.16 -46.31
N PRO A 207 10.59 3.92 -45.32
CA PRO A 207 10.26 5.34 -45.20
C PRO A 207 10.76 6.10 -46.44
N ASP A 208 9.95 7.02 -46.97
CA ASP A 208 10.39 8.02 -47.95
C ASP A 208 11.44 8.98 -47.33
#